data_AF-A0A9D5VFI6-F1
#
_entry.id   AF-A0A9D5VFI6-F1
#
_cell.length_a   1.000
_cell.length_b   1.000
_cell.length_c   1.000
_cell.angle_alpha   90.00
_cell.angle_beta   90.00
_cell.angle_gamma   90.00
#
_symmetry.space_group_name_H-M   'P 1'
#
loop_
_entity.id
_entity.type
_entity.pdbx_description
1 polymer ?
#
loop_
_entity_poly.entity_id
_entity_poly.type
_entity_poly.pdbx_seq_one_letter_code
_entity_poly.pdbx_strand_id
1 'polypeptide(L)'
;MRHIAFMALSAAVLGLIMAVSRKLLHPLYPPGSGLSRTQPVMAVFLAVLAAIWTDLDAYLFDGGFRGGSLLALGVLFWYLVRGFPVCKGSRFDMRSLMMLAWGAFALTLEGRVLLNPGIYSFGIILSTPCVVFLAAFLVGDWSRLKPKSGHEPIWLGRFAVIFLSLVLCMMAGLNHHRTRDMTKSIGTGCNQFMAHAKQPYWYLHGEVDRWVRESLKPWQTFVVLPEGVMFNFLHQVTNPSRLIKLLPPDLTVYSQDEVIGILEKAHPDFILLLFRPMPEYGFSSLRDYAGTVWTWLFRHYHLQETIKLPLSRRPDIPGLMILAANRSHSVAVSNPAPAGGNGAFSETRPLGSDFSWALP
;
A
#
# COMPACT_ATOMS: atom_id res chain seq x y z
N MET A 1 -11.83 -19.74 -14.21
CA MET A 1 -12.38 -19.72 -15.60
C MET A 1 -12.42 -18.33 -16.22
N ARG A 2 -12.92 -17.27 -15.55
CA ARG A 2 -12.94 -15.89 -16.11
C ARG A 2 -11.56 -15.38 -16.59
N HIS A 3 -10.50 -15.63 -15.83
CA HIS A 3 -9.14 -15.21 -16.23
C HIS A 3 -8.59 -15.93 -17.48
N ILE A 4 -8.91 -17.21 -17.70
CA ILE A 4 -8.43 -17.97 -18.88
C ILE A 4 -9.13 -17.48 -20.16
N ALA A 5 -10.45 -17.28 -20.10
CA ALA A 5 -11.21 -16.72 -21.23
C ALA A 5 -10.76 -15.29 -21.57
N PHE A 6 -10.41 -14.50 -20.54
CA PHE A 6 -9.89 -13.14 -20.71
C PHE A 6 -8.49 -13.10 -21.32
N MET A 7 -7.57 -14.00 -20.91
CA MET A 7 -6.24 -14.14 -21.52
C MET A 7 -6.33 -14.53 -23.01
N ALA A 8 -7.23 -15.45 -23.36
CA ALA A 8 -7.43 -15.86 -24.75
C ALA A 8 -7.95 -14.71 -25.64
N LEU A 9 -8.89 -13.91 -25.13
CA LEU A 9 -9.40 -12.73 -25.82
C LEU A 9 -8.32 -11.67 -26.02
N SER A 10 -7.47 -11.46 -25.01
CA SER A 10 -6.37 -10.49 -25.04
C SER A 10 -5.32 -10.86 -26.08
N ALA A 11 -4.95 -12.15 -26.16
CA ALA A 11 -4.04 -12.65 -27.18
C ALA A 11 -4.62 -12.51 -28.60
N ALA A 12 -5.93 -12.74 -28.77
CA ALA A 12 -6.61 -12.56 -30.04
C ALA A 12 -6.63 -11.08 -30.49
N VAL A 13 -6.89 -10.14 -29.57
CA VAL A 13 -6.86 -8.70 -29.85
C VAL A 13 -5.44 -8.24 -30.22
N LEU A 14 -4.41 -8.70 -29.50
CA LEU A 14 -3.02 -8.38 -29.83
C LEU A 14 -2.62 -8.91 -31.22
N GLY A 15 -3.02 -10.15 -31.53
CA GLY A 15 -2.81 -10.76 -32.84
C GLY A 15 -3.51 -9.99 -33.96
N LEU A 16 -4.74 -9.51 -33.72
CA LEU A 16 -5.50 -8.69 -34.66
C LEU A 16 -4.83 -7.33 -34.89
N ILE A 17 -4.39 -6.65 -33.83
CA ILE A 17 -3.66 -5.37 -33.94
C ILE A 17 -2.37 -5.57 -34.74
N MET A 18 -1.62 -6.65 -34.50
CA MET A 18 -0.41 -6.98 -35.29
C MET A 18 -0.73 -7.23 -36.76
N ALA A 19 -1.80 -7.97 -37.06
CA ALA A 19 -2.21 -8.25 -38.43
C ALA A 19 -2.66 -6.96 -39.16
N VAL A 20 -3.45 -6.11 -38.50
CA VAL A 20 -3.97 -4.86 -39.05
C VAL A 20 -2.87 -3.83 -39.25
N SER A 21 -1.98 -3.64 -38.26
CA SER A 21 -0.85 -2.73 -38.37
C SER A 21 0.13 -3.17 -39.46
N ARG A 22 0.43 -4.47 -39.56
CA ARG A 22 1.24 -5.00 -40.67
C ARG A 22 0.59 -4.71 -42.02
N LYS A 23 -0.72 -4.93 -42.17
CA LYS A 23 -1.45 -4.75 -43.44
C LYS A 23 -1.62 -3.27 -43.83
N LEU A 24 -1.84 -2.39 -42.86
CA LEU A 24 -1.96 -0.94 -43.09
C LEU A 24 -0.61 -0.26 -43.35
N LEU A 25 0.48 -0.75 -42.76
CA LEU A 25 1.81 -0.17 -42.93
C LEU A 25 2.58 -0.76 -44.12
N HIS A 26 2.21 -1.95 -44.60
CA HIS A 26 2.84 -2.61 -45.75
C HIS A 26 2.93 -1.76 -47.04
N PRO A 27 1.90 -0.98 -47.45
CA PRO A 27 1.98 -0.15 -48.65
C PRO A 27 2.86 1.09 -48.49
N LEU A 28 3.18 1.50 -47.26
CA LEU A 28 3.94 2.72 -46.98
C LEU A 28 5.46 2.51 -46.99
N TYR A 29 5.95 1.27 -47.16
CA TYR A 29 7.38 0.95 -47.16
C TYR A 29 7.79 0.18 -48.43
N PRO A 30 8.61 0.77 -49.31
CA PRO A 30 9.09 0.08 -50.50
C PRO A 30 10.04 -1.07 -50.12
N PRO A 31 10.01 -2.21 -50.86
CA PRO A 31 10.92 -3.31 -50.63
C PRO A 31 12.37 -2.83 -50.78
N GLY A 32 13.15 -2.93 -49.69
CA GLY A 32 14.55 -2.48 -49.61
C GLY A 32 14.83 -1.39 -48.56
N SER A 33 13.81 -0.72 -48.00
CA SER A 33 14.01 0.32 -46.99
C SER A 33 14.26 -0.27 -45.59
N GLY A 34 15.47 -0.80 -45.32
CA GLY A 34 16.03 -1.01 -43.97
C GLY A 34 15.06 -1.39 -42.84
N LEU A 35 14.18 -2.37 -43.07
CA LEU A 35 13.07 -2.75 -42.20
C LEU A 35 13.53 -3.27 -40.82
N SER A 36 14.82 -3.59 -40.67
CA SER A 36 15.37 -4.19 -39.45
C SER A 36 15.43 -3.26 -38.24
N ARG A 37 15.32 -1.93 -38.41
CA ARG A 37 15.40 -0.97 -37.28
C ARG A 37 14.05 -0.51 -36.71
N THR A 38 12.94 -0.68 -37.41
CA THR A 38 11.60 -0.28 -36.92
C THR A 38 10.83 -1.42 -36.24
N GLN A 39 11.17 -2.67 -36.54
CA GLN A 39 10.63 -3.85 -35.87
C GLN A 39 10.83 -3.87 -34.34
N PRO A 40 11.99 -3.47 -33.77
CA PRO A 40 12.15 -3.38 -32.32
C PRO A 40 11.23 -2.33 -31.71
N VAL A 41 10.98 -1.21 -32.40
CA VAL A 41 10.11 -0.13 -31.92
C VAL A 41 8.65 -0.59 -31.87
N MET A 42 8.20 -1.32 -32.90
CA MET A 42 6.86 -1.90 -32.93
C MET A 42 6.70 -3.03 -31.90
N ALA A 43 7.74 -3.87 -31.71
CA ALA A 43 7.75 -4.90 -30.68
C ALA A 43 7.70 -4.32 -29.27
N VAL A 44 8.47 -3.25 -29.00
CA VAL A 44 8.39 -2.49 -27.74
C VAL A 44 7.00 -1.90 -27.57
N PHE A 45 6.43 -1.26 -28.60
CA PHE A 45 5.07 -0.69 -28.54
C PHE A 45 3.97 -1.75 -28.27
N LEU A 46 4.09 -2.93 -28.87
CA LEU A 46 3.15 -4.03 -28.63
C LEU A 46 3.35 -4.66 -27.26
N ALA A 47 4.60 -4.77 -26.78
CA ALA A 47 4.89 -5.14 -25.40
C ALA A 47 4.34 -4.10 -24.40
N VAL A 48 4.39 -2.81 -24.77
CA VAL A 48 3.82 -1.72 -23.98
C VAL A 48 2.30 -1.85 -23.88
N LEU A 49 1.62 -2.06 -25.00
CA LEU A 49 0.17 -2.26 -25.02
C LEU A 49 -0.25 -3.53 -24.29
N ALA A 50 0.50 -4.63 -24.44
CA ALA A 50 0.26 -5.87 -23.71
C ALA A 50 0.45 -5.67 -22.20
N ALA A 51 1.51 -4.96 -21.78
CA ALA A 51 1.78 -4.65 -20.37
C ALA A 51 0.69 -3.76 -19.76
N ILE A 52 0.27 -2.70 -20.47
CA ILE A 52 -0.85 -1.82 -20.07
C ILE A 52 -2.15 -2.62 -19.95
N TRP A 53 -2.38 -3.57 -20.86
CA TRP A 53 -3.59 -4.39 -20.87
C TRP A 53 -3.61 -5.42 -19.73
N THR A 54 -2.49 -6.09 -19.46
CA THR A 54 -2.35 -6.97 -18.29
C THR A 54 -2.44 -6.20 -16.98
N ASP A 55 -2.00 -4.94 -16.99
CA ASP A 55 -2.16 -4.03 -15.87
C ASP A 55 -3.60 -3.57 -15.70
N LEU A 56 -4.37 -3.39 -16.76
CA LEU A 56 -5.75 -2.93 -16.62
C LEU A 56 -6.56 -3.91 -15.76
N ASP A 57 -6.37 -5.21 -15.96
CA ASP A 57 -7.04 -6.26 -15.18
C ASP A 57 -6.50 -6.29 -13.73
N ALA A 58 -5.17 -6.30 -13.56
CA ALA A 58 -4.55 -6.28 -12.22
C ALA A 58 -4.83 -4.97 -11.44
N TYR A 59 -4.97 -3.84 -12.10
CA TYR A 59 -5.24 -2.53 -11.52
C TYR A 59 -6.73 -2.34 -11.20
N LEU A 60 -7.62 -2.88 -12.05
CA LEU A 60 -9.07 -2.89 -11.80
C LEU A 60 -9.45 -3.82 -10.64
N PHE A 61 -8.75 -4.94 -10.45
CA PHE A 61 -9.11 -5.94 -9.44
C PHE A 61 -8.21 -5.97 -8.20
N ASP A 62 -6.90 -5.77 -8.34
CA ASP A 62 -5.92 -5.85 -7.23
C ASP A 62 -5.15 -4.53 -6.99
N GLY A 63 -5.40 -3.51 -7.79
CA GLY A 63 -4.79 -2.20 -7.64
C GLY A 63 -3.27 -2.24 -7.74
N GLY A 64 -2.68 -2.81 -8.79
CA GLY A 64 -1.23 -2.75 -9.00
C GLY A 64 -0.85 -2.27 -10.40
N PHE A 65 0.17 -1.41 -10.49
CA PHE A 65 0.75 -0.90 -11.75
C PHE A 65 2.01 -1.73 -12.10
N ARG A 66 1.82 -3.01 -12.43
CA ARG A 66 2.89 -4.00 -12.68
C ARG A 66 3.58 -3.79 -14.04
N GLY A 67 2.87 -3.26 -15.01
CA GLY A 67 3.30 -2.99 -16.38
C GLY A 67 4.29 -1.84 -16.46
N GLY A 68 4.21 -0.85 -15.57
CA GLY A 68 5.14 0.28 -15.50
C GLY A 68 6.61 -0.12 -15.50
N SER A 69 6.98 -1.09 -14.67
CA SER A 69 8.36 -1.60 -14.57
C SER A 69 8.86 -2.22 -15.87
N LEU A 70 7.99 -2.97 -16.57
CA LEU A 70 8.32 -3.59 -17.85
C LEU A 70 8.51 -2.54 -18.95
N LEU A 71 7.69 -1.48 -18.94
CA LEU A 71 7.86 -0.34 -19.84
C LEU A 71 9.20 0.34 -19.59
N ALA A 72 9.53 0.62 -18.33
CA ALA A 72 10.78 1.26 -17.97
C ALA A 72 11.99 0.40 -18.34
N LEU A 73 11.92 -0.92 -18.15
CA LEU A 73 12.95 -1.85 -18.60
C LEU A 73 13.14 -1.80 -20.12
N GLY A 74 12.05 -1.76 -20.88
CA GLY A 74 12.08 -1.62 -22.34
C GLY A 74 12.72 -0.30 -22.79
N VAL A 75 12.38 0.81 -22.13
CA VAL A 75 12.98 2.13 -22.39
C VAL A 75 14.46 2.15 -22.01
N LEU A 76 14.84 1.57 -20.87
CA LEU A 76 16.24 1.48 -20.46
C LEU A 76 17.06 0.65 -21.45
N PHE A 77 16.53 -0.51 -21.87
CA PHE A 77 17.15 -1.34 -22.90
C PHE A 77 17.31 -0.59 -24.22
N TRP A 78 16.32 0.22 -24.62
CA TRP A 78 16.43 1.08 -25.79
C TRP A 78 17.60 2.07 -25.69
N TYR A 79 17.80 2.71 -24.54
CA TYR A 79 18.96 3.59 -24.32
C TYR A 79 20.29 2.84 -24.38
N LEU A 80 20.35 1.63 -23.82
CA LEU A 80 21.55 0.78 -23.89
C LEU A 80 21.88 0.43 -25.35
N VAL A 81 20.93 -0.11 -26.10
CA VAL A 81 21.12 -0.48 -27.51
C VAL A 81 21.48 0.72 -28.38
N ARG A 82 20.89 1.89 -28.12
CA ARG A 82 21.23 3.12 -28.86
C ARG A 82 22.63 3.64 -28.49
N GLY A 83 23.06 3.46 -27.24
CA GLY A 83 24.36 3.88 -26.74
C GLY A 83 25.53 2.97 -27.16
N PHE A 84 25.29 1.67 -27.33
CA PHE A 84 26.34 0.68 -27.64
C PHE A 84 27.14 0.96 -28.94
N PRO A 85 26.51 1.33 -30.08
CA PRO A 85 27.23 1.65 -31.32
C PRO A 85 28.06 2.94 -31.25
N VAL A 86 27.75 3.84 -30.31
CA VAL A 86 28.40 5.14 -30.10
C VAL A 86 29.74 4.96 -29.34
N CYS A 87 29.92 3.83 -28.64
CA CYS A 87 31.12 3.52 -27.86
C CYS A 87 32.40 3.30 -28.69
N LYS A 88 32.32 3.24 -30.03
CA LYS A 88 33.51 3.11 -30.91
C LYS A 88 34.20 4.45 -31.25
N GLY A 89 33.85 5.56 -30.58
CA GLY A 89 34.59 6.82 -30.69
C GLY A 89 33.81 8.10 -30.39
N SER A 90 32.50 8.04 -30.14
CA SER A 90 31.68 9.21 -29.80
C SER A 90 31.35 9.26 -28.31
N ARG A 91 31.37 10.46 -27.73
CA ARG A 91 31.00 10.69 -26.32
C ARG A 91 29.49 10.42 -26.18
N PHE A 92 29.09 9.73 -25.10
CA PHE A 92 27.68 9.67 -24.72
C PHE A 92 27.15 11.08 -24.52
N ASP A 93 25.97 11.36 -25.09
CA ASP A 93 25.24 12.56 -24.75
C ASP A 93 24.87 12.53 -23.27
N MET A 94 25.15 13.61 -22.54
CA MET A 94 24.93 13.72 -21.09
C MET A 94 23.48 13.37 -20.74
N ARG A 95 22.53 13.77 -21.58
CA ARG A 95 21.12 13.45 -21.39
C ARG A 95 20.84 11.94 -21.41
N SER A 96 21.42 11.21 -22.35
CA SER A 96 21.25 9.76 -22.44
C SER A 96 21.87 9.05 -21.24
N LEU A 97 23.01 9.55 -20.75
CA LEU A 97 23.65 9.04 -19.54
C LEU A 97 22.77 9.27 -18.30
N MET A 98 22.17 10.46 -18.16
CA MET A 98 21.23 10.77 -17.09
C MET A 98 19.98 9.89 -17.15
N MET A 99 19.44 9.64 -18.34
CA MET A 99 18.28 8.74 -18.53
C MET A 99 18.62 7.29 -18.18
N LEU A 100 19.81 6.81 -18.57
CA LEU A 100 20.29 5.49 -18.15
C LEU A 100 20.42 5.38 -16.62
N ALA A 101 21.05 6.38 -16.00
CA ALA A 101 21.23 6.42 -14.55
C ALA A 101 19.88 6.46 -13.82
N TRP A 102 18.96 7.33 -14.26
CA TRP A 102 17.64 7.46 -13.66
C TRP A 102 16.76 6.23 -13.88
N GLY A 103 16.80 5.63 -15.08
CA GLY A 103 16.07 4.40 -15.38
C GLY A 103 16.60 3.21 -14.56
N ALA A 104 17.92 3.09 -14.41
CA ALA A 104 18.53 2.09 -13.53
C ALA A 104 18.14 2.32 -12.06
N PHE A 105 18.17 3.57 -11.59
CA PHE A 105 17.73 3.94 -10.25
C PHE A 105 16.25 3.59 -10.00
N ALA A 106 15.36 3.98 -10.92
CA ALA A 106 13.94 3.69 -10.85
C ALA A 106 13.66 2.19 -10.81
N LEU A 107 14.27 1.40 -11.69
CA LEU A 107 14.13 -0.05 -11.71
C LEU A 107 14.75 -0.71 -10.47
N THR A 108 15.80 -0.14 -9.89
CA THR A 108 16.40 -0.65 -8.63
C THR A 108 15.44 -0.44 -7.46
N LEU A 109 14.80 0.73 -7.36
CA LEU A 109 13.79 1.00 -6.34
C LEU A 109 12.57 0.08 -6.50
N GLU A 110 12.13 -0.15 -7.74
CA GLU A 110 11.08 -1.12 -8.03
C GLU A 110 11.55 -2.56 -7.89
N GLY A 111 12.86 -2.84 -7.89
CA GLY A 111 13.46 -4.20 -7.86
C GLY A 111 12.92 -5.09 -6.75
N ARG A 112 12.65 -4.52 -5.57
CA ARG A 112 12.07 -5.24 -4.44
C ARG A 112 10.58 -5.56 -4.61
N VAL A 113 9.93 -4.91 -5.56
CA VAL A 113 8.49 -4.88 -5.76
C VAL A 113 8.10 -5.32 -7.18
N LEU A 114 9.07 -5.57 -8.06
CA LEU A 114 9.00 -5.51 -9.53
C LEU A 114 7.98 -6.48 -10.18
N LEU A 115 7.38 -7.38 -9.41
CA LEU A 115 6.34 -8.31 -9.86
C LEU A 115 4.99 -8.15 -9.14
N ASN A 116 4.89 -7.29 -8.13
CA ASN A 116 3.64 -7.03 -7.41
C ASN A 116 3.61 -5.69 -6.62
N PRO A 117 3.75 -4.51 -7.26
CA PRO A 117 3.45 -3.24 -6.60
C PRO A 117 1.96 -3.14 -6.34
N GLY A 118 1.52 -3.48 -5.12
CA GLY A 118 0.17 -3.17 -4.68
C GLY A 118 0.04 -1.69 -4.31
N ILE A 119 -1.06 -1.03 -4.67
CA ILE A 119 -1.40 0.36 -4.29
C ILE A 119 -1.45 0.53 -2.76
N TYR A 120 -1.72 -0.54 -2.04
CA TYR A 120 -1.76 -0.56 -0.57
C TYR A 120 -0.37 -0.75 0.08
N SER A 121 0.68 -0.90 -0.73
CA SER A 121 2.05 -1.05 -0.26
C SER A 121 2.87 0.22 -0.58
N PHE A 122 4.06 0.33 0.02
CA PHE A 122 5.06 1.36 -0.34
C PHE A 122 5.42 1.37 -1.84
N GLY A 123 4.99 0.36 -2.62
CA GLY A 123 5.18 0.27 -4.06
C GLY A 123 4.74 1.52 -4.84
N ILE A 124 3.66 2.22 -4.42
CA ILE A 124 3.24 3.44 -5.13
C ILE A 124 4.30 4.55 -5.05
N ILE A 125 4.89 4.77 -3.86
CA ILE A 125 5.93 5.77 -3.67
C ILE A 125 7.18 5.36 -4.47
N LEU A 126 7.55 4.09 -4.40
CA LEU A 126 8.71 3.54 -5.11
C LEU A 126 8.55 3.56 -6.64
N SER A 127 7.30 3.55 -7.15
CA SER A 127 7.02 3.64 -8.59
C SER A 127 7.11 5.07 -9.16
N THR A 128 7.14 6.10 -8.31
CA THR A 128 7.14 7.50 -8.76
C THR A 128 8.32 7.83 -9.69
N PRO A 129 9.58 7.42 -9.39
CA PRO A 129 10.70 7.63 -10.30
C PRO A 129 10.53 6.95 -11.66
N CYS A 130 9.86 5.79 -11.70
CA CYS A 130 9.56 5.04 -12.92
C CYS A 130 8.54 5.81 -13.79
N VAL A 131 7.49 6.36 -13.18
CA VAL A 131 6.52 7.22 -13.88
C VAL A 131 7.20 8.47 -14.45
N VAL A 132 8.07 9.13 -13.68
CA VAL A 132 8.83 10.30 -14.15
C VAL A 132 9.77 9.93 -15.30
N PHE A 133 10.45 8.79 -15.21
CA PHE A 133 11.33 8.28 -16.25
C PHE A 133 10.58 8.07 -17.57
N LEU A 134 9.44 7.38 -17.52
CA LEU A 134 8.60 7.11 -18.68
C LEU A 134 8.04 8.40 -19.28
N ALA A 135 7.56 9.33 -18.45
CA ALA A 135 7.08 10.63 -18.92
C ALA A 135 8.20 11.43 -19.61
N ALA A 136 9.40 11.48 -19.02
CA ALA A 136 10.55 12.15 -19.61
C ALA A 136 10.96 11.56 -20.96
N PHE A 137 10.92 10.23 -21.08
CA PHE A 137 11.16 9.54 -22.36
C PHE A 137 10.09 9.89 -23.40
N LEU A 138 8.80 9.76 -23.05
CA LEU A 138 7.68 9.97 -23.97
C LEU A 138 7.62 11.43 -24.48
N VAL A 139 7.77 12.39 -23.57
CA VAL A 139 7.71 13.81 -23.94
C VAL A 139 9.00 14.27 -24.62
N GLY A 140 10.14 13.77 -24.16
CA GLY A 140 11.44 14.31 -24.52
C GLY A 140 12.13 13.60 -25.69
N ASP A 141 12.37 12.30 -25.58
CA ASP A 141 13.21 11.56 -26.54
C ASP A 141 12.41 10.87 -27.63
N TRP A 142 11.23 10.38 -27.30
CA TRP A 142 10.30 9.79 -28.25
C TRP A 142 9.79 10.81 -29.27
N SER A 143 9.46 12.03 -28.82
CA SER A 143 9.01 13.13 -29.68
C SER A 143 10.08 13.60 -30.68
N ARG A 144 11.36 13.36 -30.38
CA ARG A 144 12.51 13.78 -31.21
C ARG A 144 12.99 12.70 -32.19
N LEU A 145 12.34 11.52 -32.23
CA LEU A 145 12.70 10.46 -33.16
C LEU A 145 12.36 10.87 -34.59
N LYS A 146 13.35 11.40 -35.32
CA LYS A 146 13.21 11.76 -36.74
C LYS A 146 13.00 10.49 -37.59
N PRO A 147 11.89 10.36 -38.33
CA PRO A 147 11.77 9.31 -39.32
C PRO A 147 12.80 9.54 -40.42
N LYS A 148 13.36 8.46 -40.97
CA LYS A 148 14.30 8.56 -42.10
C LYS A 148 13.66 9.12 -43.38
N SER A 149 12.33 9.19 -43.45
CA SER A 149 11.56 9.64 -44.63
C SER A 149 11.49 11.16 -44.79
N GLY A 150 12.23 11.96 -43.99
CA GLY A 150 12.28 13.43 -44.13
C GLY A 150 11.02 14.17 -43.69
N HIS A 151 9.94 13.46 -43.34
CA HIS A 151 8.72 14.05 -42.79
C HIS A 151 8.91 14.35 -41.31
N GLU A 152 8.45 15.52 -40.85
CA GLU A 152 8.64 15.94 -39.46
C GLU A 152 7.92 15.01 -38.47
N PRO A 153 8.56 14.67 -37.33
CA PRO A 153 8.03 13.73 -36.32
C PRO A 153 6.84 14.26 -35.50
N ILE A 154 6.15 15.30 -35.96
CA ILE A 154 5.07 15.98 -35.23
C ILE A 154 4.01 14.98 -34.72
N TRP A 155 3.72 13.93 -35.48
CA TRP A 155 2.76 12.90 -35.10
C TRP A 155 3.16 12.11 -33.84
N LEU A 156 4.45 11.77 -33.67
CA LEU A 156 4.94 11.01 -32.50
C LEU A 156 4.81 11.81 -31.21
N GLY A 157 5.14 13.11 -31.25
CA GLY A 157 4.92 14.00 -30.11
C GLY A 157 3.44 14.14 -29.76
N ARG A 158 2.57 14.29 -30.78
CA ARG A 158 1.11 14.33 -30.58
C ARG A 158 0.57 13.03 -29.96
N PHE A 159 1.05 11.87 -30.40
CA PHE A 159 0.67 10.58 -29.81
C PHE A 159 1.09 10.46 -28.34
N ALA A 160 2.31 10.90 -27.98
CA ALA A 160 2.77 10.88 -26.60
C ALA A 160 1.90 11.75 -25.68
N VAL A 161 1.54 12.95 -26.15
CA VAL A 161 0.63 13.85 -25.41
C VAL A 161 -0.76 13.26 -25.30
N ILE A 162 -1.33 12.72 -26.38
CA ILE A 162 -2.65 12.06 -26.36
C ILE A 162 -2.64 10.88 -25.38
N PHE A 163 -1.60 10.06 -25.41
CA PHE A 163 -1.46 8.92 -24.51
C PHE A 163 -1.39 9.36 -23.05
N LEU A 164 -0.57 10.36 -22.73
CA LEU A 164 -0.47 10.90 -21.37
C LEU A 164 -1.81 11.49 -20.91
N SER A 165 -2.50 12.23 -21.76
CA SER A 165 -3.84 12.75 -21.49
C SER A 165 -4.85 11.64 -21.22
N LEU A 166 -4.83 10.54 -22.00
CA LEU A 166 -5.70 9.39 -21.77
C LEU A 166 -5.44 8.73 -20.42
N VAL A 167 -4.17 8.55 -20.03
CA VAL A 167 -3.79 8.02 -18.71
C VAL A 167 -4.31 8.93 -17.59
N LEU A 168 -4.12 10.25 -17.70
CA LEU A 168 -4.60 11.21 -16.72
C LEU A 168 -6.14 11.21 -16.62
N CYS A 169 -6.84 11.17 -17.76
CA CYS A 169 -8.31 11.06 -17.81
C CYS A 169 -8.79 9.77 -17.16
N MET A 170 -8.12 8.64 -17.41
CA MET A 170 -8.44 7.36 -16.77
C MET A 170 -8.23 7.43 -15.25
N MET A 171 -7.11 8.00 -14.79
CA MET A 171 -6.86 8.19 -13.35
C MET A 171 -7.90 9.11 -12.71
N ALA A 172 -8.28 10.20 -13.38
CA ALA A 172 -9.34 11.10 -12.91
C ALA A 172 -10.70 10.40 -12.83
N GLY A 173 -11.04 9.58 -13.84
CA GLY A 173 -12.28 8.79 -13.85
C GLY A 173 -12.33 7.75 -12.73
N LEU A 174 -11.22 7.06 -12.47
CA LEU A 174 -11.11 6.12 -11.36
C LEU A 174 -11.19 6.81 -10.00
N ASN A 175 -10.53 7.97 -9.86
CA ASN A 175 -10.62 8.77 -8.65
C ASN A 175 -12.07 9.24 -8.43
N HIS A 176 -12.71 9.77 -9.48
CA HIS A 176 -14.12 10.19 -9.44
C HIS A 176 -15.04 9.03 -9.01
N HIS A 177 -14.86 7.85 -9.61
CA HIS A 177 -15.64 6.66 -9.25
C HIS A 177 -15.44 6.27 -7.79
N ARG A 178 -14.20 6.26 -7.28
CA ARG A 178 -13.89 5.97 -5.87
C ARG A 178 -14.48 7.01 -4.92
N THR A 179 -14.42 8.30 -5.28
CA THR A 179 -14.97 9.37 -4.45
C THR A 179 -16.49 9.39 -4.44
N ARG A 180 -17.14 8.93 -5.52
CA ARG A 180 -18.60 8.86 -5.62
C ARG A 180 -19.21 7.90 -4.58
N ASP A 181 -18.46 6.87 -4.18
CA ASP A 181 -18.89 5.88 -3.19
C ASP A 181 -18.60 6.32 -1.73
N MET A 182 -17.96 7.48 -1.53
CA MET A 182 -17.72 8.08 -0.21
C MET A 182 -19.01 8.73 0.32
N THR A 183 -19.91 7.90 0.84
CA THR A 183 -21.26 8.30 1.27
C THR A 183 -21.47 8.23 2.77
N LYS A 184 -20.51 7.68 3.53
CA LYS A 184 -20.61 7.54 4.99
C LYS A 184 -19.82 8.64 5.66
N SER A 185 -20.47 9.43 6.49
CA SER A 185 -19.78 10.47 7.23
C SER A 185 -19.12 9.90 8.49
N ILE A 186 -17.90 10.33 8.77
CA ILE A 186 -17.15 10.06 10.00
C ILE A 186 -16.81 11.40 10.65
N GLY A 187 -16.93 11.49 11.98
CA GLY A 187 -16.65 12.72 12.74
C GLY A 187 -17.79 13.73 12.71
N THR A 188 -17.56 14.89 13.32
CA THR A 188 -18.53 15.99 13.43
C THR A 188 -17.85 17.34 13.22
N GLY A 189 -18.63 18.35 12.82
CA GLY A 189 -18.14 19.73 12.66
C GLY A 189 -16.99 19.85 11.66
N CYS A 190 -15.92 20.56 12.05
CA CYS A 190 -14.72 20.74 11.22
C CYS A 190 -13.89 19.46 11.03
N ASN A 191 -14.15 18.42 11.83
CA ASN A 191 -13.45 17.14 11.76
C ASN A 191 -14.24 16.09 10.96
N GLN A 192 -15.32 16.50 10.31
CA GLN A 192 -16.17 15.61 9.52
C GLN A 192 -15.54 15.32 8.15
N PHE A 193 -15.46 14.05 7.77
CA PHE A 193 -15.05 13.64 6.43
C PHE A 193 -15.90 12.48 5.91
N MET A 194 -15.83 12.23 4.61
CA MET A 194 -16.58 11.16 3.95
C MET A 194 -15.71 9.92 3.76
N ALA A 195 -16.30 8.76 4.04
CA ALA A 195 -15.69 7.46 3.95
C ALA A 195 -16.53 6.54 3.06
N HIS A 196 -15.85 5.54 2.50
CA HIS A 196 -16.46 4.59 1.59
C HIS A 196 -17.34 3.59 2.36
N ALA A 197 -18.59 3.39 1.94
CA ALA A 197 -19.55 2.55 2.67
C ALA A 197 -19.14 1.08 2.84
N LYS A 198 -18.25 0.59 1.96
CA LYS A 198 -17.68 -0.77 2.04
C LYS A 198 -16.45 -0.88 2.96
N GLN A 199 -15.85 0.22 3.40
CA GLN A 199 -14.68 0.15 4.28
C GLN A 199 -15.13 -0.17 5.71
N PRO A 200 -14.46 -1.08 6.44
CA PRO A 200 -14.86 -1.43 7.80
C PRO A 200 -14.73 -0.26 8.79
N TYR A 201 -13.85 0.70 8.49
CA TYR A 201 -13.44 1.75 9.42
C TYR A 201 -14.56 2.73 9.80
N TRP A 202 -15.46 3.08 8.86
CA TRP A 202 -16.60 3.97 9.18
C TRP A 202 -17.55 3.33 10.19
N TYR A 203 -17.75 2.01 10.07
CA TYR A 203 -18.62 1.26 10.97
C TYR A 203 -18.02 1.19 12.38
N LEU A 204 -16.71 0.87 12.47
CA LEU A 204 -16.00 0.87 13.75
C LEU A 204 -16.04 2.23 14.44
N HIS A 205 -15.91 3.34 13.70
CA HIS A 205 -16.09 4.67 14.27
C HIS A 205 -17.49 4.89 14.83
N GLY A 206 -18.55 4.48 14.13
CA GLY A 206 -19.92 4.59 14.66
C GLY A 206 -20.12 3.80 15.95
N GLU A 207 -19.56 2.60 16.03
CA GLU A 207 -19.66 1.77 17.24
C GLU A 207 -18.81 2.31 18.40
N VAL A 208 -17.61 2.81 18.13
CA VAL A 208 -16.79 3.46 19.16
C VAL A 208 -17.44 4.76 19.62
N ASP A 209 -18.02 5.54 18.72
CA ASP A 209 -18.78 6.76 19.05
C ASP A 209 -19.97 6.48 19.98
N ARG A 210 -20.71 5.40 19.69
CA ARG A 210 -21.77 4.88 20.56
C ARG A 210 -21.20 4.49 21.92
N TRP A 211 -20.17 3.65 21.96
CA TRP A 211 -19.54 3.19 23.19
C TRP A 211 -19.00 4.34 24.04
N VAL A 212 -18.34 5.33 23.43
CA VAL A 212 -17.83 6.52 24.12
C VAL A 212 -18.96 7.27 24.81
N ARG A 213 -20.10 7.50 24.13
CA ARG A 213 -21.24 8.20 24.73
C ARG A 213 -21.92 7.42 25.85
N GLU A 214 -22.00 6.10 25.72
CA GLU A 214 -22.76 5.25 26.64
C GLU A 214 -21.94 4.81 27.86
N SER A 215 -20.64 4.60 27.68
CA SER A 215 -19.79 3.89 28.66
C SER A 215 -18.59 4.68 29.16
N LEU A 216 -18.06 5.63 28.38
CA LEU A 216 -16.83 6.34 28.74
C LEU A 216 -17.13 7.56 29.62
N LYS A 217 -16.51 7.61 30.80
CA LYS A 217 -16.60 8.79 31.67
C LYS A 217 -15.68 9.90 31.15
N PRO A 218 -16.00 11.20 31.40
CA PRO A 218 -15.24 12.32 30.82
C PRO A 218 -13.74 12.37 31.15
N TRP A 219 -13.33 11.80 32.29
CA TRP A 219 -11.92 11.75 32.71
C TRP A 219 -11.19 10.48 32.26
N GLN A 220 -11.91 9.53 31.67
CA GLN A 220 -11.30 8.29 31.21
C GLN A 220 -10.63 8.48 29.86
N THR A 221 -9.57 7.70 29.67
CA THR A 221 -8.65 7.80 28.55
C THR A 221 -8.52 6.47 27.83
N PHE A 222 -8.13 6.50 26.56
CA PHE A 222 -7.83 5.25 25.86
C PHE A 222 -6.66 5.37 24.89
N VAL A 223 -5.96 4.26 24.68
CA VAL A 223 -4.96 4.09 23.63
C VAL A 223 -5.52 3.14 22.58
N VAL A 224 -5.20 3.38 21.31
CA VAL A 224 -5.61 2.50 20.21
C VAL A 224 -4.39 1.80 19.61
N LEU A 225 -4.44 0.47 19.51
CA LEU A 225 -3.37 -0.37 18.97
C LEU A 225 -3.90 -1.29 17.86
N PRO A 226 -3.09 -1.66 16.85
CA PRO A 226 -1.75 -1.16 16.59
C PRO A 226 -1.73 0.21 15.92
N GLU A 227 -2.84 0.68 15.34
CA GLU A 227 -2.92 1.97 14.67
C GLU A 227 -4.34 2.49 14.78
N GLY A 228 -4.53 3.70 15.29
CA GLY A 228 -5.87 4.27 15.41
C GLY A 228 -5.98 5.54 16.25
N VAL A 229 -4.91 6.34 16.37
CA VAL A 229 -4.98 7.63 17.08
C VAL A 229 -6.12 8.53 16.56
N MET A 230 -6.57 8.31 15.32
CA MET A 230 -7.71 9.01 14.74
C MET A 230 -9.00 8.86 15.57
N PHE A 231 -9.18 7.73 16.27
CA PHE A 231 -10.31 7.57 17.22
C PHE A 231 -10.21 8.58 18.37
N ASN A 232 -9.02 8.76 18.96
CA ASN A 232 -8.82 9.78 20.00
C ASN A 232 -9.17 11.19 19.49
N PHE A 233 -8.68 11.53 18.30
CA PHE A 233 -8.93 12.83 17.68
C PHE A 233 -10.42 13.07 17.40
N LEU A 234 -11.11 12.11 16.78
CA LEU A 234 -12.51 12.26 16.39
C LEU A 234 -13.49 12.25 17.56
N HIS A 235 -13.19 11.46 18.60
CA HIS A 235 -14.04 11.38 19.80
C HIS A 235 -13.61 12.37 20.90
N GLN A 236 -12.58 13.19 20.65
CA GLN A 236 -12.03 14.15 21.63
C GLN A 236 -11.64 13.48 22.96
N VAL A 237 -11.08 12.27 22.89
CA VAL A 237 -10.63 11.51 24.07
C VAL A 237 -9.11 11.50 24.12
N THR A 238 -8.55 11.87 25.26
CA THR A 238 -7.10 11.89 25.48
C THR A 238 -6.48 10.52 25.24
N ASN A 239 -5.44 10.48 24.39
CA ASN A 239 -4.47 9.39 24.36
C ASN A 239 -3.41 9.70 25.44
N PRO A 240 -3.35 8.95 26.55
CA PRO A 240 -2.43 9.25 27.65
C PRO A 240 -1.00 8.78 27.34
N SER A 241 -0.82 8.01 26.26
CA SER A 241 0.48 7.52 25.80
C SER A 241 1.05 8.41 24.70
N ARG A 242 2.37 8.31 24.48
CA ARG A 242 3.03 8.89 23.30
C ARG A 242 2.90 8.01 22.04
N LEU A 243 2.21 6.87 22.13
CA LEU A 243 2.08 5.93 21.02
C LEU A 243 0.95 6.40 20.10
N ILE A 244 1.34 6.82 18.89
CA ILE A 244 0.43 7.17 17.80
C ILE A 244 0.03 5.90 17.03
N LYS A 245 0.97 4.96 16.96
CA LYS A 245 0.88 3.66 16.30
C LYS A 245 1.96 2.74 16.86
N LEU A 246 1.83 1.45 16.58
CA LEU A 246 2.73 0.36 16.94
C LEU A 246 2.75 -0.64 15.77
N LEU A 247 3.36 -0.25 14.66
CA LEU A 247 3.56 -1.11 13.50
C LEU A 247 4.90 -1.85 13.59
N PRO A 248 5.13 -2.90 12.79
CA PRO A 248 6.39 -3.65 12.82
C PRO A 248 7.66 -2.78 12.66
N PRO A 249 7.71 -1.75 11.79
CA PRO A 249 8.86 -0.85 11.73
C PRO A 249 9.09 -0.06 13.03
N ASP A 250 8.03 0.26 13.78
CA ASP A 250 8.16 0.99 15.04
C ASP A 250 8.87 0.12 16.10
N LEU A 251 8.76 -1.22 16.00
CA LEU A 251 9.50 -2.15 16.87
C LEU A 251 10.99 -2.29 16.53
N THR A 252 11.45 -1.71 15.43
CA THR A 252 12.90 -1.60 15.16
C THR A 252 13.52 -0.41 15.88
N VAL A 253 12.70 0.56 16.28
CA VAL A 253 13.10 1.76 17.01
C VAL A 253 12.83 1.59 18.51
N TYR A 254 11.68 1.02 18.85
CA TYR A 254 11.28 0.73 20.22
C TYR A 254 11.27 -0.77 20.47
N SER A 255 11.93 -1.22 21.54
CA SER A 255 11.73 -2.57 22.03
C SER A 255 10.29 -2.77 22.55
N GLN A 256 9.81 -4.01 22.57
CA GLN A 256 8.50 -4.32 23.15
C GLN A 256 8.42 -3.95 24.64
N ASP A 257 9.53 -4.04 25.38
CA ASP A 257 9.61 -3.66 26.79
C ASP A 257 9.49 -2.15 26.98
N GLU A 258 10.08 -1.34 26.09
CA GLU A 258 9.88 0.12 26.10
C GLU A 258 8.43 0.49 25.80
N VAL A 259 7.78 -0.23 24.88
CA VAL A 259 6.36 -0.04 24.57
C VAL A 259 5.51 -0.35 25.79
N ILE A 260 5.79 -1.45 26.49
CA ILE A 260 5.14 -1.81 27.75
C ILE A 260 5.38 -0.72 28.80
N GLY A 261 6.61 -0.27 29.01
CA GLY A 261 6.93 0.79 29.97
C GLY A 261 6.23 2.12 29.65
N ILE A 262 6.00 2.44 28.37
CA ILE A 262 5.18 3.59 27.96
C ILE A 262 3.72 3.39 28.37
N LEU A 263 3.14 2.21 28.12
CA LEU A 263 1.76 1.91 28.47
C LEU A 263 1.55 1.86 29.99
N GLU A 264 2.49 1.27 30.72
CA GLU A 264 2.52 1.28 32.18
C GLU A 264 2.54 2.70 32.70
N LYS A 265 3.50 3.54 32.26
CA LYS A 265 3.58 4.92 32.72
C LYS A 265 2.33 5.75 32.38
N ALA A 266 1.73 5.51 31.22
CA ALA A 266 0.53 6.22 30.76
C ALA A 266 -0.75 5.79 31.49
N HIS A 267 -0.79 4.56 32.01
CA HIS A 267 -1.95 3.96 32.69
C HIS A 267 -3.31 4.24 32.00
N PRO A 268 -3.50 3.90 30.71
CA PRO A 268 -4.77 4.14 30.05
C PRO A 268 -5.90 3.34 30.70
N ASP A 269 -7.09 3.94 30.79
CA ASP A 269 -8.29 3.26 31.30
C ASP A 269 -8.73 2.13 30.37
N PHE A 270 -8.61 2.37 29.07
CA PHE A 270 -8.96 1.41 28.03
C PHE A 270 -7.88 1.28 26.95
N ILE A 271 -7.79 0.07 26.40
CA ILE A 271 -7.07 -0.21 25.16
C ILE A 271 -8.10 -0.62 24.10
N LEU A 272 -8.17 0.14 23.01
CA LEU A 272 -8.91 -0.24 21.81
C LEU A 272 -7.97 -1.01 20.90
N LEU A 273 -8.17 -2.32 20.83
CA LEU A 273 -7.36 -3.23 20.05
C LEU A 273 -8.03 -3.50 18.69
N LEU A 274 -7.53 -2.85 17.65
CA LEU A 274 -7.96 -3.02 16.27
C LEU A 274 -7.31 -4.24 15.64
N PHE A 275 -8.15 -5.10 15.07
CA PHE A 275 -7.71 -6.28 14.36
C PHE A 275 -7.59 -5.94 12.88
N ARG A 276 -6.36 -5.69 12.46
CA ARG A 276 -6.02 -5.41 11.06
C ARG A 276 -4.93 -6.39 10.62
N PRO A 277 -5.18 -7.22 9.58
CA PRO A 277 -4.10 -7.97 8.97
C PRO A 277 -3.12 -7.01 8.31
N MET A 278 -1.83 -7.31 8.42
CA MET A 278 -0.75 -6.48 7.88
C MET A 278 0.15 -7.28 6.94
N PRO A 279 -0.42 -7.80 5.83
CA PRO A 279 0.35 -8.56 4.85
C PRO A 279 1.49 -7.73 4.25
N GLU A 280 1.39 -6.41 4.23
CA GLU A 280 2.46 -5.51 3.80
C GLU A 280 3.75 -5.63 4.63
N TYR A 281 3.65 -6.14 5.87
CA TYR A 281 4.77 -6.43 6.74
C TYR A 281 4.99 -7.93 6.97
N GLY A 282 4.21 -8.80 6.31
CA GLY A 282 4.30 -10.25 6.49
C GLY A 282 3.67 -10.79 7.77
N PHE A 283 2.85 -9.99 8.47
CA PHE A 283 2.21 -10.38 9.74
C PHE A 283 0.68 -10.40 9.62
N SER A 284 0.03 -11.32 10.32
CA SER A 284 -1.43 -11.43 10.30
C SER A 284 -2.11 -10.62 11.42
N SER A 285 -1.39 -10.31 12.51
CA SER A 285 -1.94 -9.56 13.65
C SER A 285 -0.86 -8.94 14.55
N LEU A 286 -1.27 -8.10 15.51
CA LEU A 286 -0.42 -7.60 16.60
C LEU A 286 0.25 -8.73 17.39
N ARG A 287 -0.45 -9.85 17.59
CA ARG A 287 0.07 -11.01 18.31
C ARG A 287 1.34 -11.56 17.67
N ASP A 288 1.43 -11.52 16.34
CA ASP A 288 2.50 -12.19 15.60
C ASP A 288 3.84 -11.45 15.71
N TYR A 289 3.83 -10.12 15.65
CA TYR A 289 5.06 -9.31 15.69
C TYR A 289 5.31 -8.65 17.06
N ALA A 290 4.27 -8.50 17.88
CA ALA A 290 4.35 -7.90 19.21
C ALA A 290 3.78 -8.84 20.30
N GLY A 291 4.14 -10.12 20.24
CA GLY A 291 3.62 -11.15 21.13
C GLY A 291 3.83 -10.88 22.64
N THR A 292 4.92 -10.20 23.02
CA THR A 292 5.16 -9.81 24.42
C THR A 292 4.17 -8.72 24.84
N VAL A 293 3.98 -7.69 24.02
CA VAL A 293 2.98 -6.62 24.26
C VAL A 293 1.57 -7.22 24.32
N TRP A 294 1.23 -8.11 23.38
CA TRP A 294 -0.04 -8.83 23.38
C TRP A 294 -0.29 -9.56 24.69
N THR A 295 0.69 -10.34 25.16
CA THR A 295 0.58 -11.09 26.42
C THR A 295 0.45 -10.15 27.62
N TRP A 296 1.19 -9.04 27.64
CA TRP A 296 1.10 -8.03 28.69
C TRP A 296 -0.29 -7.37 28.73
N LEU A 297 -0.87 -7.03 27.57
CA LEU A 297 -2.20 -6.42 27.46
C LEU A 297 -3.26 -7.29 28.13
N PHE A 298 -3.34 -8.58 27.78
CA PHE A 298 -4.34 -9.49 28.35
C PHE A 298 -4.07 -9.91 29.80
N ARG A 299 -2.88 -9.59 30.34
CA ARG A 299 -2.59 -9.74 31.78
C ARG A 299 -3.07 -8.53 32.59
N HIS A 300 -2.97 -7.33 32.03
CA HIS A 300 -3.26 -6.06 32.73
C HIS A 300 -4.63 -5.47 32.41
N TYR A 301 -5.28 -5.95 31.36
CA TYR A 301 -6.60 -5.52 30.92
C TYR A 301 -7.49 -6.75 30.72
N HIS A 302 -8.79 -6.60 30.96
CA HIS A 302 -9.80 -7.61 30.65
C HIS A 302 -10.65 -7.14 29.48
N LEU A 303 -11.14 -8.09 28.68
CA LEU A 303 -12.04 -7.81 27.57
C LEU A 303 -13.39 -7.30 28.12
N GLN A 304 -13.76 -6.08 27.78
CA GLN A 304 -15.07 -5.50 28.12
C GLN A 304 -16.08 -5.69 26.98
N GLU A 305 -15.68 -5.39 25.74
CA GLU A 305 -16.58 -5.46 24.60
C GLU A 305 -15.82 -5.89 23.33
N THR A 306 -16.49 -6.62 22.44
CA THR A 306 -15.98 -6.97 21.12
C THR A 306 -16.93 -6.47 20.05
N ILE A 307 -16.43 -5.58 19.19
CA ILE A 307 -17.16 -5.07 18.02
C ILE A 307 -16.77 -5.92 16.81
N LYS A 308 -17.74 -6.65 16.26
CA LYS A 308 -17.55 -7.49 15.05
C LYS A 308 -17.78 -6.67 13.79
N LEU A 309 -17.06 -7.00 12.72
CA LEU A 309 -17.25 -6.34 11.42
C LEU A 309 -18.37 -7.02 10.62
N PRO A 310 -19.49 -6.33 10.33
CA PRO A 310 -20.64 -6.94 9.66
C PRO A 310 -20.35 -7.37 8.22
N LEU A 311 -19.32 -6.80 7.59
CA LEU A 311 -18.94 -7.05 6.19
C LEU A 311 -17.58 -7.74 6.03
N SER A 312 -17.02 -8.30 7.10
CA SER A 312 -15.77 -9.05 6.98
C SER A 312 -16.02 -10.35 6.23
N ARG A 313 -15.17 -10.65 5.24
CA ARG A 313 -15.10 -11.99 4.61
C ARG A 313 -14.71 -13.08 5.63
N ARG A 314 -14.21 -12.67 6.79
CA ARG A 314 -13.88 -13.49 7.96
C ARG A 314 -14.67 -12.97 9.17
N PRO A 315 -15.95 -13.38 9.33
CA PRO A 315 -16.81 -12.93 10.43
C PRO A 315 -16.32 -13.41 11.81
N ASP A 316 -15.40 -14.38 11.82
CA ASP A 316 -14.70 -14.92 12.97
C ASP A 316 -13.63 -13.98 13.53
N ILE A 317 -13.10 -13.05 12.73
CA ILE A 317 -12.10 -12.08 13.19
C ILE A 317 -12.83 -10.87 13.79
N PRO A 318 -12.60 -10.55 15.08
CA PRO A 318 -13.16 -9.35 15.69
C PRO A 318 -12.69 -8.12 14.91
N GLY A 319 -13.49 -7.06 14.85
CA GLY A 319 -13.06 -5.81 14.24
C GLY A 319 -12.21 -4.99 15.20
N LEU A 320 -12.73 -4.83 16.41
CA LEU A 320 -12.14 -4.08 17.49
C LEU A 320 -12.52 -4.73 18.82
N MET A 321 -11.56 -4.85 19.72
CA MET A 321 -11.80 -5.20 21.13
C MET A 321 -11.57 -3.97 22.00
N ILE A 322 -12.41 -3.81 23.01
CA ILE A 322 -12.25 -2.81 24.05
C ILE A 322 -11.78 -3.55 25.30
N LEU A 323 -10.56 -3.28 25.74
CA LEU A 323 -9.97 -3.87 26.92
C LEU A 323 -9.97 -2.82 28.03
N ALA A 324 -10.54 -3.15 29.19
CA ALA A 324 -10.59 -2.26 30.35
C ALA A 324 -9.49 -2.64 31.34
N ALA A 325 -8.85 -1.64 31.97
CA ALA A 325 -7.78 -1.89 32.92
C ALA A 325 -8.25 -2.75 34.10
N ASN A 326 -7.45 -3.73 34.51
CA ASN A 326 -7.69 -4.54 35.70
C ASN A 326 -7.44 -3.70 36.95
N ARG A 327 -8.43 -2.89 37.34
CA ARG A 327 -8.42 -2.16 38.60
C ARG A 327 -8.84 -3.08 39.75
N SER A 328 -8.06 -4.12 39.99
CA SER A 328 -8.15 -4.88 41.24
C SER A 328 -7.69 -3.96 42.38
N HIS A 329 -8.62 -3.39 43.14
CA HIS A 329 -8.40 -2.88 44.50
C HIS A 329 -7.13 -2.04 44.77
N SER A 330 -7.02 -0.85 44.16
CA SER A 330 -6.17 0.22 44.72
C SER A 330 -7.00 1.27 45.49
N VAL A 331 -8.12 0.85 46.08
CA VAL A 331 -8.82 1.57 47.16
C VAL A 331 -8.55 0.83 48.47
N ALA A 332 -7.27 0.72 48.79
CA ALA A 332 -6.79 0.53 50.14
C ALA A 332 -5.54 1.40 50.25
N VAL A 333 -5.76 2.71 50.36
CA VAL A 333 -4.76 3.61 50.97
C VAL A 333 -4.71 3.20 52.44
N SER A 334 -3.92 2.16 52.71
CA SER A 334 -3.52 1.76 54.04
C SER A 334 -2.67 2.86 54.64
N ASN A 335 -3.04 3.29 55.86
CA ASN A 335 -2.19 4.01 56.79
C ASN A 335 -0.74 3.48 56.78
N PRO A 336 0.28 4.33 56.98
CA PRO A 336 1.65 3.88 57.07
C PRO A 336 1.92 3.29 58.46
N ALA A 337 2.40 2.04 58.52
CA ALA A 337 3.15 1.49 59.65
C ALA A 337 3.91 0.21 59.20
N PRO A 338 4.99 -0.21 59.88
CA PRO A 338 6.32 -0.25 59.28
C PRO A 338 6.91 -1.65 59.07
N ALA A 339 7.97 -1.65 58.26
CA ALA A 339 9.08 -2.60 58.13
C ALA A 339 9.02 -3.95 58.86
N GLY A 340 9.18 -5.03 58.07
CA GLY A 340 9.78 -6.27 58.53
C GLY A 340 9.35 -7.50 57.75
N GLY A 341 10.32 -8.21 57.14
CA GLY A 341 10.19 -9.65 56.88
C GLY A 341 10.54 -10.12 55.46
N ASN A 342 11.74 -10.68 55.32
CA ASN A 342 12.19 -11.47 54.17
C ASN A 342 11.34 -12.74 53.97
N GLY A 343 11.13 -13.16 52.73
CA GLY A 343 10.52 -14.46 52.42
C GLY A 343 10.51 -14.83 50.94
N ALA A 344 11.57 -15.53 50.51
CA ALA A 344 11.69 -16.53 49.44
C ALA A 344 10.73 -16.49 48.22
N PHE A 345 11.34 -16.26 47.05
CA PHE A 345 10.79 -16.62 45.74
C PHE A 345 10.72 -18.15 45.58
N SER A 346 9.52 -18.70 45.39
CA SER A 346 9.33 -20.07 44.91
C SER A 346 8.96 -20.10 43.43
N GLU A 347 9.85 -20.72 42.66
CA GLU A 347 9.66 -21.46 41.41
C GLU A 347 8.33 -21.31 40.65
N THR A 348 8.47 -20.72 39.48
CA THR A 348 7.55 -20.75 38.34
C THR A 348 7.33 -22.19 37.84
N ARG A 349 6.08 -22.65 37.85
CA ARG A 349 5.62 -23.79 37.03
C ARG A 349 5.58 -23.40 35.55
N PRO A 350 5.96 -24.29 34.61
CA PRO A 350 5.74 -24.05 33.19
C PRO A 350 4.24 -24.18 32.87
N LEU A 351 3.65 -23.12 32.32
CA LEU A 351 2.31 -23.16 31.74
C LEU A 351 2.36 -24.00 30.46
N GLY A 352 1.55 -25.05 30.44
CA GLY A 352 1.44 -26.03 29.38
C GLY A 352 1.04 -25.44 28.04
N SER A 353 1.49 -26.13 26.99
CA SER A 353 1.38 -25.85 25.56
C SER A 353 -0.03 -26.03 24.96
N ASP A 354 -1.10 -25.96 25.75
CA ASP A 354 -2.46 -26.30 25.31
C ASP A 354 -3.36 -25.06 25.21
N PHE A 355 -2.92 -24.03 24.47
CA PHE A 355 -3.76 -22.89 24.09
C PHE A 355 -3.98 -22.87 22.56
N SER A 356 -4.56 -23.95 22.05
CA SER A 356 -5.24 -23.95 20.74
C SER A 356 -6.58 -23.22 20.88
N TRP A 357 -6.78 -22.17 20.09
CA TRP A 357 -7.94 -21.29 20.13
C TRP A 357 -9.29 -22.01 20.20
N ALA A 358 -9.86 -22.06 21.40
CA ALA A 358 -11.27 -22.25 21.64
C ALA A 358 -11.65 -21.51 22.93
N LEU A 359 -12.13 -20.27 22.80
CA LEU A 359 -12.95 -19.54 23.78
C LEU A 359 -13.64 -18.37 23.05
N PRO A 360 -14.82 -17.92 23.51
CA PRO A 360 -16.09 -18.62 23.69
C PRO A 360 -17.11 -18.28 22.58
#